data_AF-A0A8J5HAD7-F1
#
_entry.id   AF-A0A8J5HAD7-F1
#
_cell.length_a   1.000
_cell.length_b   1.000
_cell.length_c   1.000
_cell.angle_alpha   90.00
_cell.angle_beta   90.00
_cell.angle_gamma   90.00
#
_symmetry.space_group_name_H-M   'P 1'
#
loop_
_entity.id
_entity.type
_entity.pdbx_description
1 polymer ?
#
loop_
_entity_poly.entity_id
_entity_poly.type
_entity_poly.pdbx_seq_one_letter_code
_entity_poly.pdbx_strand_id
1 'polypeptide(L)'
;MIILYNCLIWQFIKSSQSFLLAGISMEGDDELLAMPMAPINQDEREPSKREEWMTTLPPERKPGMTMQSTSFSRTTKEGRGDTSAWTDNPLDKAQKAKQNYLEAYNKAKTLGDVEGEKERKTKDADLVDKYNASKRSVSLVQKHREESSRPKKKVKRPEKDEWEGQHPWKPWDREKDLTAGRKKVNFDADNMSQGLSSRFSSGSVQRNFL
;
A
#
# COMPACT_ATOMS: atom_id res chain seq x y z
N MET A 1 54.51 -16.89 -2.55
CA MET A 1 53.58 -17.07 -3.70
C MET A 1 52.33 -16.18 -3.65
N ILE A 2 51.79 -15.79 -2.49
CA ILE A 2 50.53 -15.01 -2.39
C ILE A 2 50.65 -13.55 -2.88
N ILE A 3 51.83 -12.93 -2.74
CA ILE A 3 52.08 -11.54 -3.14
C ILE A 3 52.11 -11.37 -4.67
N LEU A 4 52.63 -12.37 -5.39
CA LEU A 4 52.71 -12.35 -6.85
C LEU A 4 51.33 -12.52 -7.51
N TYR A 5 50.46 -13.33 -6.91
CA TYR A 5 49.07 -13.49 -7.38
C TYR A 5 48.26 -12.19 -7.25
N ASN A 6 48.40 -11.47 -6.13
CA ASN A 6 47.71 -10.19 -5.95
C ASN A 6 48.20 -9.11 -6.94
N CYS A 7 49.48 -9.14 -7.30
CA CYS A 7 50.04 -8.23 -8.29
C CYS A 7 49.50 -8.51 -9.70
N LEU A 8 49.46 -9.78 -10.12
CA LEU A 8 48.87 -10.16 -11.42
C LEU A 8 47.37 -9.84 -11.50
N ILE A 9 46.61 -10.06 -10.42
CA ILE A 9 45.17 -9.76 -10.39
C ILE A 9 44.94 -8.25 -10.51
N TRP A 10 45.73 -7.43 -9.82
CA TRP A 10 45.65 -5.97 -9.96
C TRP A 10 46.05 -5.47 -11.35
N GLN A 11 47.05 -6.10 -11.99
CA GLN A 11 47.46 -5.77 -13.36
C GLN A 11 46.34 -6.08 -14.36
N PHE A 12 45.66 -7.21 -14.20
CA PHE A 12 44.55 -7.63 -15.05
C PHE A 12 43.34 -6.69 -14.92
N ILE A 13 42.93 -6.36 -13.70
CA ILE A 13 41.80 -5.46 -13.43
C ILE A 13 42.06 -4.05 -14.01
N LYS A 14 43.28 -3.54 -13.85
CA LYS A 14 43.66 -2.22 -14.37
C LYS A 14 43.69 -2.19 -15.91
N SER A 15 44.12 -3.28 -16.55
CA SER A 15 44.10 -3.44 -18.00
C SER A 15 42.68 -3.54 -18.57
N SER A 16 41.77 -4.25 -17.89
CA SER A 16 40.36 -4.35 -18.30
C SER A 16 39.62 -3.01 -18.20
N GLN A 17 39.90 -2.20 -17.16
CA GLN A 17 39.34 -0.86 -17.05
C GLN A 17 39.86 0.10 -18.14
N SER A 18 41.13 0.00 -18.52
CA SER A 18 41.67 0.79 -19.63
C SER A 18 41.11 0.36 -21.00
N PHE A 19 40.75 -0.91 -21.17
CA PHE A 19 40.13 -1.41 -22.40
C PHE A 19 38.70 -0.89 -22.58
N LEU A 20 37.93 -0.79 -21.49
CA LEU A 20 36.57 -0.22 -21.49
C LEU A 20 36.55 1.28 -21.81
N LEU A 21 37.61 2.03 -21.50
CA LEU A 21 37.69 3.47 -21.78
C LEU A 21 38.17 3.80 -23.21
N ALA A 22 38.83 2.85 -23.88
CA ALA A 22 39.48 3.05 -25.17
C ALA A 22 38.60 2.73 -26.39
N GLY A 23 37.34 2.33 -26.19
CA GLY A 23 36.38 2.09 -27.29
C GLY A 23 36.81 1.01 -28.28
N ILE A 24 37.60 0.03 -27.82
CA ILE A 24 38.03 -1.09 -28.66
C ILE A 24 36.84 -2.03 -28.77
N SER A 25 36.16 -1.97 -29.92
CA SER A 25 35.09 -2.89 -30.31
C SER A 25 35.56 -4.33 -30.09
N MET A 26 34.77 -5.10 -29.36
CA MET A 26 35.07 -6.49 -29.02
C MET A 26 34.70 -7.38 -30.21
N GLU A 27 35.58 -8.31 -30.58
CA GLU A 27 35.37 -9.29 -31.66
C GLU A 27 33.99 -9.97 -31.47
N GLY A 28 33.04 -9.66 -32.36
CA GLY A 28 31.64 -10.07 -32.26
C GLY A 28 30.61 -8.97 -32.54
N ASP A 29 31.00 -7.68 -32.50
CA ASP A 29 30.11 -6.56 -32.85
C ASP A 29 29.83 -6.51 -34.38
N ASP A 30 30.75 -7.04 -35.19
CA ASP A 30 30.60 -7.16 -36.65
C ASP A 30 29.51 -8.18 -37.04
N GLU A 31 29.25 -9.22 -36.23
CA GLU A 31 28.16 -10.17 -36.48
C GLU A 31 26.78 -9.57 -36.15
N LEU A 32 26.71 -8.62 -35.21
CA LEU A 32 25.49 -7.87 -34.88
C LEU A 32 25.17 -6.79 -35.94
N LEU A 33 26.20 -6.21 -36.57
CA LEU A 33 26.06 -5.28 -37.69
C LEU A 33 25.89 -5.97 -39.05
N ALA A 34 26.28 -7.25 -39.18
CA ALA A 34 26.02 -8.10 -40.34
C ALA A 34 24.56 -8.59 -40.43
N MET A 35 23.61 -7.82 -39.89
CA MET A 35 22.25 -7.84 -40.41
C MET A 35 22.36 -7.58 -41.92
N PRO A 36 21.81 -8.44 -42.80
CA PRO A 36 21.98 -8.26 -44.24
C PRO A 36 21.37 -6.91 -44.62
N MET A 37 22.23 -5.91 -44.85
CA MET A 37 21.92 -4.78 -45.71
C MET A 37 21.65 -5.38 -47.08
N ALA A 38 20.41 -5.81 -47.27
CA ALA A 38 19.92 -6.37 -48.51
C ALA A 38 20.32 -5.41 -49.64
N PRO A 39 20.98 -5.91 -50.69
CA PRO A 39 21.37 -5.09 -51.81
C PRO A 39 20.15 -4.36 -52.35
N ILE A 40 20.33 -3.07 -52.63
CA ILE A 40 19.40 -2.19 -53.32
C ILE A 40 19.30 -2.67 -54.78
N ASN A 41 18.69 -3.83 -55.00
CA ASN A 41 18.25 -4.30 -56.31
C ASN A 41 16.79 -4.71 -56.15
N GLN A 42 15.92 -3.97 -56.83
CA GLN A 42 14.53 -3.78 -56.46
C GLN A 42 13.59 -4.88 -56.95
N ASP A 43 14.12 -5.94 -57.59
CA ASP A 43 13.30 -6.84 -58.40
C ASP A 43 13.21 -8.30 -57.90
N GLU A 44 13.95 -8.70 -56.85
CA GLU A 44 13.81 -10.06 -56.26
C GLU A 44 13.60 -10.07 -54.74
N ARG A 45 12.97 -9.02 -54.21
CA ARG A 45 12.42 -9.09 -52.85
C ARG A 45 11.11 -9.88 -52.95
N GLU A 46 11.18 -11.20 -52.79
CA GLU A 46 9.98 -12.04 -52.60
C GLU A 46 9.04 -11.28 -51.66
N PRO A 47 7.79 -11.00 -52.07
CA PRO A 47 6.88 -10.24 -51.24
C PRO A 47 6.79 -10.99 -49.90
N SER A 48 7.14 -10.32 -48.81
CA SER A 48 7.20 -10.94 -47.49
C SER A 48 5.90 -11.70 -47.26
N LYS A 49 6.00 -13.05 -47.28
CA LYS A 49 4.82 -13.91 -47.15
C LYS A 49 4.25 -13.59 -45.78
N ARG A 50 3.07 -12.96 -45.80
CA ARG A 50 2.39 -12.51 -44.59
C ARG A 50 2.18 -13.72 -43.70
N GLU A 51 2.60 -13.59 -42.45
CA GLU A 51 2.57 -14.66 -41.47
C GLU A 51 1.19 -15.33 -41.46
N GLU A 52 1.14 -16.65 -41.34
CA GLU A 52 -0.11 -17.40 -41.56
C GLU A 52 -1.22 -16.98 -40.58
N TRP A 53 -0.88 -16.51 -39.38
CA TRP A 53 -1.85 -15.95 -38.43
C TRP A 53 -2.46 -14.61 -38.86
N MET A 54 -1.88 -13.97 -39.88
CA MET A 54 -2.33 -12.70 -40.48
C MET A 54 -3.14 -12.90 -41.77
N THR A 55 -3.17 -14.10 -42.34
CA THR A 55 -3.94 -14.43 -43.56
C THR A 55 -4.96 -15.54 -43.36
N THR A 56 -4.74 -16.45 -42.42
CA THR A 56 -5.70 -17.50 -42.07
C THR A 56 -6.65 -16.96 -41.02
N LEU A 57 -7.95 -16.94 -41.35
CA LEU A 57 -8.96 -16.60 -40.35
C LEU A 57 -8.93 -17.68 -39.26
N PRO A 58 -8.97 -17.30 -37.96
CA PRO A 58 -9.18 -18.26 -36.89
C PRO A 58 -10.38 -19.15 -37.20
N PRO A 59 -10.33 -20.46 -36.88
CA PRO A 59 -11.41 -21.39 -37.18
C PRO A 59 -12.77 -20.83 -36.75
N GLU A 60 -13.77 -20.95 -37.63
CA GLU A 60 -15.12 -20.51 -37.31
C GLU A 60 -15.59 -21.17 -36.01
N ARG A 61 -16.05 -20.33 -35.08
CA ARG A 61 -16.47 -20.77 -33.75
C ARG A 61 -17.63 -21.75 -33.92
N LYS A 62 -17.44 -23.00 -33.48
CA LYS A 62 -18.50 -24.01 -33.50
C LYS A 62 -19.73 -23.50 -32.73
N PRO A 63 -20.96 -23.68 -33.25
CA PRO A 63 -22.17 -23.31 -32.52
C PRO A 63 -22.21 -24.06 -31.17
N GLY A 64 -22.23 -23.31 -30.06
CA GLY A 64 -22.17 -23.85 -28.69
C GLY A 64 -20.93 -23.44 -27.88
N MET A 65 -19.95 -22.75 -28.47
CA MET A 65 -18.75 -22.31 -27.74
C MET A 65 -19.03 -21.02 -26.94
N THR A 66 -19.13 -21.15 -25.61
CA THR A 66 -19.49 -20.05 -24.70
C THR A 66 -18.48 -18.89 -24.83
N MET A 67 -18.98 -17.66 -24.96
CA MET A 67 -18.16 -16.47 -24.89
C MET A 67 -17.68 -16.32 -23.45
N GLN A 68 -16.37 -16.43 -23.20
CA GLN A 68 -15.82 -16.05 -21.89
C GLN A 68 -16.11 -14.55 -21.70
N SER A 69 -16.94 -14.21 -20.71
CA SER A 69 -17.24 -12.81 -20.43
C SER A 69 -15.98 -12.12 -19.92
N THR A 70 -15.44 -11.18 -20.70
CA THR A 70 -14.31 -10.36 -20.25
C THR A 70 -14.82 -9.35 -19.23
N SER A 71 -14.87 -9.75 -17.96
CA SER A 71 -15.11 -8.83 -16.86
C SER A 71 -13.77 -8.23 -16.43
N PHE A 72 -13.66 -6.91 -16.50
CA PHE A 72 -12.55 -6.21 -15.88
C PHE A 72 -12.75 -6.20 -14.35
N SER A 73 -11.70 -6.48 -13.59
CA SER A 73 -11.76 -6.38 -12.14
C SER A 73 -12.02 -4.91 -11.76
N ARG A 74 -13.09 -4.64 -11.02
CA ARG A 74 -13.45 -3.27 -10.58
C ARG A 74 -12.48 -2.71 -9.53
N THR A 75 -11.62 -3.55 -8.97
CA THR A 75 -10.60 -3.19 -7.99
C THR A 75 -9.25 -3.01 -8.65
N THR A 76 -8.54 -1.94 -8.31
CA THR A 76 -7.12 -1.78 -8.65
C THR A 76 -6.34 -2.91 -8.01
N LYS A 77 -5.61 -3.71 -8.81
CA LYS A 77 -4.66 -4.68 -8.29
C LYS A 77 -3.43 -3.94 -7.76
N GLU A 78 -3.47 -3.60 -6.48
CA GLU A 78 -2.32 -3.15 -5.72
C GLU A 78 -1.32 -4.32 -5.65
N GLY A 79 -0.24 -4.24 -6.42
CA GLY A 79 0.77 -5.31 -6.48
C GLY A 79 1.15 -5.79 -7.89
N ARG A 80 0.70 -5.13 -8.97
CA ARG A 80 1.19 -5.45 -10.33
C ARG A 80 2.67 -5.08 -10.57
N GLY A 81 3.33 -4.50 -9.57
CA GLY A 81 4.72 -4.06 -9.69
C GLY A 81 4.87 -2.89 -10.65
N ASP A 82 6.12 -2.59 -10.99
CA ASP A 82 6.46 -1.51 -11.90
C ASP A 82 6.12 -1.89 -13.35
N THR A 83 5.03 -1.33 -13.87
CA THR A 83 4.57 -1.58 -15.24
C THR A 83 5.26 -0.71 -16.27
N SER A 84 6.19 0.17 -15.88
CA SER A 84 6.87 1.09 -16.81
C SER A 84 7.96 0.41 -17.65
N ALA A 85 8.29 -0.86 -17.38
CA ALA A 85 9.35 -1.57 -18.09
C ALA A 85 9.18 -1.64 -19.62
N TRP A 86 7.95 -1.53 -20.13
CA TRP A 86 7.66 -1.49 -21.57
C TRP A 86 7.55 -0.07 -22.15
N THR A 87 7.45 0.95 -21.29
CA THR A 87 7.32 2.37 -21.68
C THR A 87 8.61 3.15 -21.53
N ASP A 88 9.59 2.63 -20.79
CA ASP A 88 10.80 3.38 -20.45
C ASP A 88 11.84 3.34 -21.58
N ASN A 89 12.37 4.51 -21.90
CA ASN A 89 13.53 4.66 -22.79
C ASN A 89 14.81 4.17 -22.07
N PRO A 90 15.87 3.76 -22.79
CA PRO A 90 17.10 3.26 -22.18
C PRO A 90 17.77 4.29 -21.23
N LEU A 91 17.63 5.59 -21.51
CA LEU A 91 18.09 6.67 -20.63
C LEU A 91 17.29 6.73 -19.32
N ASP A 92 15.96 6.65 -19.41
CA ASP A 92 15.05 6.71 -18.26
C ASP A 92 15.27 5.51 -17.33
N LYS A 93 15.52 4.33 -17.92
CA LYS A 93 15.88 3.12 -17.16
C LYS A 93 17.16 3.31 -16.34
N ALA A 94 18.17 3.97 -16.90
CA ALA A 94 19.41 4.25 -16.18
C ALA A 94 19.20 5.29 -15.06
N GLN A 95 18.39 6.32 -15.28
CA GLN A 95 18.05 7.31 -14.25
C GLN A 95 17.24 6.67 -13.11
N LYS A 96 16.26 5.83 -13.43
CA LYS A 96 15.44 5.11 -12.45
C LYS A 96 16.28 4.14 -11.63
N ALA A 97 17.23 3.43 -12.24
CA ALA A 97 18.17 2.57 -11.53
C ALA A 97 19.00 3.36 -10.50
N LYS A 98 19.47 4.56 -10.86
CA LYS A 98 20.17 5.46 -9.92
C LYS A 98 19.26 5.85 -8.76
N GLN A 99 18.04 6.31 -9.03
CA GLN A 99 17.09 6.70 -7.99
C GLN A 99 16.75 5.54 -7.05
N ASN A 100 16.48 4.34 -7.58
CA ASN A 100 16.21 3.16 -6.78
C ASN A 100 17.39 2.80 -5.87
N TYR A 101 18.63 2.89 -6.38
CA TYR A 101 19.82 2.68 -5.56
C TYR A 101 19.90 3.68 -4.39
N LEU A 102 19.69 4.98 -4.64
CA LEU A 102 19.69 6.00 -3.59
C LEU A 102 18.58 5.74 -2.56
N GLU A 103 17.38 5.36 -3.00
CA GLU A 103 16.28 5.02 -2.10
C GLU A 103 16.58 3.79 -1.26
N ALA A 104 17.11 2.72 -1.85
CA ALA A 104 17.48 1.50 -1.14
C ALA A 104 18.54 1.79 -0.08
N TYR A 105 19.55 2.61 -0.42
CA TYR A 105 20.57 3.06 0.53
C TYR A 105 19.95 3.84 1.70
N ASN A 106 19.08 4.81 1.41
CA ASN A 106 18.40 5.59 2.46
C ASN A 106 17.53 4.71 3.35
N LYS A 107 16.76 3.78 2.76
CA LYS A 107 15.95 2.80 3.50
C LYS A 107 16.82 1.92 4.39
N ALA A 108 17.93 1.38 3.89
CA ALA A 108 18.87 0.58 4.67
C ALA A 108 19.47 1.39 5.85
N LYS A 109 19.86 2.65 5.60
CA LYS A 109 20.34 3.55 6.64
C LYS A 109 19.29 3.77 7.75
N THR A 110 18.04 4.06 7.36
CA THR A 110 16.94 4.21 8.34
C THR A 110 16.66 2.94 9.11
N LEU A 111 16.78 1.76 8.48
CA LEU A 111 16.58 0.48 9.15
C LEU A 111 17.68 0.20 10.19
N GLY A 112 18.93 0.56 9.91
CA GLY A 112 20.03 0.47 10.89
C GLY A 112 19.82 1.36 12.11
N ASP A 113 19.36 2.60 11.90
CA ASP A 113 19.03 3.51 13.02
C ASP A 113 17.85 2.97 13.86
N VAL A 114 16.83 2.42 13.20
CA VAL A 114 15.66 1.81 13.85
C VAL A 114 16.03 0.52 14.61
N GLU A 115 16.98 -0.28 14.10
CA GLU A 115 17.50 -1.45 14.80
C GLU A 115 18.20 -1.04 16.11
N GLY A 116 19.06 -0.03 16.06
CA GLY A 116 19.70 0.53 17.26
C GLY A 116 18.70 1.06 18.28
N GLU A 117 17.60 1.69 17.84
CA GLU A 117 16.51 2.09 18.74
C GLU A 117 15.74 0.91 19.32
N LYS A 118 15.50 -0.15 18.54
CA LYS A 118 14.83 -1.36 19.02
C LYS A 118 15.66 -2.03 20.11
N GLU A 119 16.96 -2.15 19.92
CA GLU A 119 17.86 -2.70 20.95
C GLU A 119 17.87 -1.89 22.24
N ARG A 120 17.77 -0.55 22.15
CA ARG A 120 17.64 0.31 23.33
C ARG A 120 16.32 0.07 24.04
N LYS A 121 15.21 0.01 23.29
CA LYS A 121 13.87 -0.27 23.82
C LYS A 121 13.78 -1.65 24.48
N THR A 122 14.46 -2.67 23.94
CA THR A 122 14.50 -4.01 24.56
C THR A 122 15.32 -4.01 25.85
N LYS A 123 16.46 -3.31 25.89
CA LYS A 123 17.26 -3.16 27.12
C LYS A 123 16.48 -2.43 28.22
N ASP A 124 15.74 -1.38 27.86
CA ASP A 124 14.87 -0.64 28.79
C ASP A 124 13.74 -1.53 29.32
N ALA A 125 13.11 -2.34 28.46
CA ALA A 125 12.08 -3.30 28.87
C ALA A 125 12.65 -4.35 29.86
N ASP A 126 13.82 -4.91 29.56
CA ASP A 126 14.49 -5.88 30.45
C ASP A 126 14.81 -5.28 31.84
N LEU A 127 15.17 -4.00 31.90
CA LEU A 127 15.42 -3.30 33.17
C LEU A 127 14.14 -3.17 34.00
N VAL A 128 13.02 -2.81 33.36
CA VAL A 128 11.71 -2.70 34.01
C VAL A 128 11.25 -4.07 34.53
N ASP A 129 11.46 -5.14 33.75
CA ASP A 129 11.10 -6.49 34.14
C ASP A 129 11.91 -6.99 35.36
N LYS A 130 13.22 -6.72 35.39
CA LYS A 130 14.07 -7.02 36.57
C LYS A 130 13.63 -6.27 37.82
N TYR A 131 13.23 -5.00 37.68
CA TYR A 131 12.70 -4.21 38.79
C TYR A 131 11.36 -4.76 39.29
N ASN A 132 10.45 -5.08 38.37
CA ASN A 132 9.16 -5.67 38.70
C ASN A 132 9.31 -7.02 39.41
N ALA A 133 10.23 -7.88 38.95
CA ALA A 133 10.48 -9.18 39.56
C ALA A 133 10.99 -9.10 41.02
N SER A 134 11.78 -8.08 41.35
CA SER A 134 12.38 -7.92 42.69
C SER A 134 11.54 -7.11 43.67
N LYS A 135 10.77 -6.12 43.19
CA LYS A 135 10.02 -5.19 44.04
C LYS A 135 8.50 -5.38 44.00
N ARG A 136 7.96 -6.11 43.01
CA ARG A 136 6.52 -6.33 42.88
C ARG A 136 6.18 -7.79 43.17
N SER A 137 5.50 -8.03 44.29
CA SER A 137 5.11 -9.39 44.69
C SER A 137 4.08 -10.04 43.76
N VAL A 138 3.24 -9.26 43.06
CA VAL A 138 2.25 -9.76 42.07
C VAL A 138 1.93 -8.69 41.01
N SER A 139 1.97 -9.04 39.71
CA SER A 139 1.55 -8.18 38.58
C SER A 139 0.07 -7.83 38.67
N LEU A 140 -0.32 -6.61 38.28
CA LEU A 140 -1.72 -6.18 38.25
C LEU A 140 -2.60 -7.13 37.41
N VAL A 141 -2.06 -7.60 36.28
CA VAL A 141 -2.75 -8.56 35.39
C VAL A 141 -2.96 -9.90 36.09
N GLN A 142 -1.97 -10.34 36.87
CA GLN A 142 -2.06 -11.56 37.66
C GLN A 142 -3.10 -11.41 38.77
N LYS A 143 -3.12 -10.28 39.48
CA LYS A 143 -4.17 -9.96 40.46
C LYS A 143 -5.56 -9.99 39.82
N HIS A 144 -5.72 -9.38 38.65
CA HIS A 144 -7.01 -9.39 37.96
C HIS A 144 -7.42 -10.79 37.50
N ARG A 145 -6.47 -11.64 37.06
CA ARG A 145 -6.73 -13.05 36.74
C ARG A 145 -7.09 -13.87 37.98
N GLU A 146 -6.41 -13.65 39.09
CA GLU A 146 -6.74 -14.27 40.38
C GLU A 146 -8.11 -13.78 40.89
N GLU A 147 -8.43 -12.51 40.71
CA GLU A 147 -9.70 -11.91 41.13
C GLU A 147 -10.87 -12.31 40.23
N SER A 148 -10.62 -12.49 38.92
CA SER A 148 -11.64 -12.98 37.98
C SER A 148 -11.88 -14.48 38.08
N SER A 149 -10.88 -15.26 38.47
CA SER A 149 -11.01 -16.71 38.73
C SER A 149 -11.59 -17.02 40.11
N ARG A 150 -11.55 -16.08 41.05
CA ARG A 150 -12.25 -16.21 42.33
C ARG A 150 -13.78 -16.14 42.11
N PRO A 151 -14.55 -17.11 42.63
CA PRO A 151 -16.00 -17.07 42.50
C PRO A 151 -16.55 -15.83 43.22
N LYS A 152 -17.16 -14.91 42.47
CA LYS A 152 -17.84 -13.73 43.04
C LYS A 152 -18.94 -14.20 43.99
N LYS A 153 -18.71 -14.17 45.30
CA LYS A 153 -19.79 -14.24 46.30
C LYS A 153 -20.71 -13.06 46.00
N LYS A 154 -21.89 -13.34 45.42
CA LYS A 154 -22.96 -12.36 45.20
C LYS A 154 -23.45 -11.88 46.56
N VAL A 155 -22.79 -10.88 47.12
CA VAL A 155 -23.38 -10.03 48.14
C VAL A 155 -24.37 -9.15 47.40
N LYS A 156 -25.67 -9.44 47.52
CA LYS A 156 -26.74 -8.55 47.10
C LYS A 156 -26.58 -7.25 47.90
N ARG A 157 -25.90 -6.26 47.31
CA ARG A 157 -26.01 -4.87 47.75
C ARG A 157 -27.20 -4.26 46.99
N PRO A 158 -28.03 -3.45 47.64
CA PRO A 158 -29.14 -2.79 46.97
C PRO A 158 -28.58 -1.93 45.83
N GLU A 159 -29.23 -2.00 44.67
CA GLU A 159 -28.99 -1.25 43.45
C GLU A 159 -29.17 0.25 43.73
N LYS A 160 -28.16 0.84 44.36
CA LYS A 160 -27.93 2.27 44.27
C LYS A 160 -26.97 2.44 43.11
N ASP A 161 -27.50 3.05 42.07
CA ASP A 161 -26.81 3.43 40.87
C ASP A 161 -25.45 4.05 41.23
N GLU A 162 -24.36 3.34 40.93
CA GLU A 162 -22.99 3.70 41.31
C GLU A 162 -22.52 5.05 40.72
N TRP A 163 -23.34 5.66 39.86
CA TRP A 163 -23.12 6.99 39.30
C TRP A 163 -23.66 8.13 40.20
N GLU A 164 -24.62 7.86 41.08
CA GLU A 164 -25.18 8.82 42.05
C GLU A 164 -24.14 9.15 43.14
N GLY A 165 -23.15 9.98 42.79
CA GLY A 165 -22.13 10.47 43.72
C GLY A 165 -20.78 10.79 43.08
N GLN A 166 -20.45 10.15 41.96
CA GLN A 166 -19.13 10.24 41.34
C GLN A 166 -19.09 11.27 40.21
N HIS A 167 -20.21 11.45 39.49
CA HIS A 167 -20.33 12.40 38.39
C HIS A 167 -21.73 13.06 38.34
N PRO A 168 -21.84 14.34 37.96
CA PRO A 168 -23.12 15.06 37.88
C PRO A 168 -24.01 14.64 36.69
N TRP A 169 -23.56 13.69 35.87
CA TRP A 169 -24.27 13.20 34.70
C TRP A 169 -24.28 11.67 34.66
N LYS A 170 -25.42 11.10 34.31
CA LYS A 170 -25.64 9.67 34.13
C LYS A 170 -25.08 9.21 32.77
N PRO A 171 -24.23 8.16 32.69
CA PRO A 171 -23.74 7.63 31.42
C PRO A 171 -24.87 7.25 30.45
N TRP A 172 -24.67 7.56 29.17
CA TRP A 172 -25.65 7.31 28.10
C TRP A 172 -25.84 5.80 27.87
N ASP A 173 -27.04 5.30 28.10
CA ASP A 173 -27.43 3.91 27.89
C ASP A 173 -28.27 3.79 26.62
N ARG A 174 -27.79 3.03 25.62
CA ARG A 174 -28.51 2.82 24.36
C ARG A 174 -29.91 2.26 24.60
N GLU A 175 -30.15 1.35 25.55
CA GLU A 175 -31.47 0.72 25.68
C GLU A 175 -32.50 1.63 26.38
N LYS A 176 -32.04 2.56 27.22
CA LYS A 176 -32.90 3.49 27.96
C LYS A 176 -32.99 4.87 27.33
N ASP A 177 -31.92 5.31 26.67
CA ASP A 177 -31.79 6.67 26.16
C ASP A 177 -31.96 6.73 24.62
N LEU A 178 -31.93 5.60 23.90
CA LEU A 178 -32.28 5.55 22.46
C LEU A 178 -33.80 5.67 22.23
N THR A 179 -34.62 5.55 23.27
CA THR A 179 -36.05 5.90 23.20
C THR A 179 -36.26 7.42 23.28
N ALA A 180 -35.51 8.19 22.49
CA ALA A 180 -35.99 9.48 22.03
C ALA A 180 -37.19 9.18 21.12
N GLY A 181 -38.35 8.99 21.75
CA GLY A 181 -39.54 8.43 21.15
C GLY A 181 -39.85 9.06 19.79
N ARG A 182 -40.33 8.24 18.85
CA ARG A 182 -40.87 8.76 17.59
C ARG A 182 -41.92 9.81 17.95
N LYS A 183 -41.61 11.08 17.68
CA LYS A 183 -42.63 12.14 17.73
C LYS A 183 -43.67 11.74 16.70
N LYS A 184 -44.91 11.50 17.13
CA LYS A 184 -46.04 11.37 16.21
C LYS A 184 -46.15 12.71 15.49
N VAL A 185 -45.67 12.78 14.26
CA VAL A 185 -45.83 13.96 13.42
C VAL A 185 -47.09 13.70 12.63
N ASN A 186 -48.13 14.51 12.82
CA ASN A 186 -49.32 14.44 12.00
C ASN A 186 -48.96 15.08 10.65
N PHE A 187 -49.16 14.36 9.54
CA PHE A 187 -48.85 14.82 8.19
C PHE A 187 -49.91 15.78 7.60
N ASP A 188 -50.73 16.41 8.44
CA ASP A 188 -51.71 17.40 7.98
C ASP A 188 -51.01 18.65 7.44
N ALA A 189 -51.52 19.19 6.33
CA ALA A 189 -50.93 20.36 5.65
C ALA A 189 -50.78 21.57 6.59
N ASP A 190 -51.74 21.78 7.49
CA ASP A 190 -51.71 22.87 8.47
C ASP A 190 -50.58 22.68 9.49
N ASN A 191 -50.31 21.43 9.91
CA ASN A 191 -49.24 21.10 10.87
C ASN A 191 -47.85 21.24 10.23
N MET A 192 -47.73 20.89 8.94
CA MET A 192 -46.50 21.08 8.16
C MET A 192 -46.13 22.56 8.03
N SER A 193 -47.12 23.45 7.88
CA SER A 193 -46.87 24.89 7.71
C SER A 193 -46.42 25.61 8.99
N GLN A 194 -46.86 25.14 10.18
CA GLN A 194 -46.54 25.75 11.47
C GLN A 194 -45.04 25.76 11.80
N GLY A 195 -44.29 24.72 11.38
CA GLY A 195 -42.85 24.66 11.59
C GLY A 195 -42.03 25.43 10.55
N LEU A 196 -42.61 25.71 9.38
CA LEU A 196 -41.92 26.32 8.24
C LEU A 196 -42.01 27.85 8.26
N SER A 197 -43.08 28.44 8.82
CA SER A 197 -43.25 29.90 8.82
C SER A 197 -42.27 30.62 9.74
N SER A 198 -41.89 30.04 10.88
CA SER A 198 -41.08 30.73 11.89
C SER A 198 -39.64 31.07 11.43
N ARG A 199 -39.05 30.28 10.51
CA ARG A 199 -37.64 30.46 10.08
C ARG A 199 -37.47 30.97 8.66
N PHE A 200 -38.49 30.84 7.81
CA PHE A 200 -38.43 31.27 6.41
C PHE A 200 -39.35 32.46 6.10
N SER A 201 -40.21 32.90 7.03
CA SER A 201 -41.07 34.08 6.86
C SER A 201 -40.35 35.40 7.17
N SER A 202 -39.03 35.48 7.02
CA SER A 202 -38.29 36.73 7.10
C SER A 202 -38.04 37.30 5.69
N GLY A 203 -38.87 38.29 5.33
CA GLY A 203 -38.49 39.39 4.43
C GLY A 203 -38.62 39.15 2.93
N SER A 204 -39.62 39.81 2.32
CA SER A 204 -39.71 40.06 0.89
C SER A 204 -38.53 40.94 0.43
N VAL A 205 -37.38 40.33 0.14
CA VAL A 205 -36.29 41.04 -0.56
C VAL A 205 -36.57 40.93 -2.06
N GLN A 206 -37.27 41.93 -2.62
CA GLN A 206 -37.34 42.14 -4.06
C GLN A 206 -36.02 42.77 -4.50
N ARG A 207 -35.15 41.95 -5.11
CA ARG A 207 -33.93 42.41 -5.76
C ARG A 207 -34.23 42.56 -7.24
N ASN A 208 -34.41 43.81 -7.67
CA ASN A 208 -34.53 44.17 -9.08
C ASN A 208 -33.12 44.26 -9.66
N PHE A 209 -32.83 43.45 -10.67
CA PHE A 209 -31.61 43.58 -11.47
C PHE A 209 -31.92 44.57 -12.61
N LEU A 210 -31.15 45.67 -12.69
CA LEU A 210 -31.05 46.51 -13.88
C LEU A 210 -30.17 45.83 -14.94
#